data_AF-A0A0W4ZJ69-F1
#
_entry.id   AF-A0A0W4ZJ69-F1
#
_cell.length_a   1.000
_cell.length_b   1.000
_cell.length_c   1.000
_cell.angle_alpha   90.00
_cell.angle_beta   90.00
_cell.angle_gamma   90.00
#
_symmetry.space_group_name_H-M   'P 1'
#
loop_
_entity.id
_entity.type
_entity.pdbx_description
1 polymer ?
#
loop_
_entity_poly.entity_id
_entity_poly.type
_entity_poly.pdbx_seq_one_letter_code
_entity_poly.pdbx_strand_id
1 'polypeptide(L)'
;MALRPCQTFAFTPSEISFIAEFSPIEIIPRQTMDALPLIGGIIPQFKPPSRVTVPLWMAIFLKRQKRANILPPSWLSQEALEGFLETEHKVENGFSALPLRWFEISSILLEVASDDMDQPELIRRLLRDLRETRQGKIRDGLGSLNETHLQMDNLGSMEINEIRSFFAKSMDQIRRLSTLNADNEDMNEMEDQSE
;
A
#
# COMPACT_ATOMS: atom_id res chain seq x y z
N MET A 1 26.70 1.89 -4.61
CA MET A 1 26.40 1.17 -3.35
C MET A 1 25.51 -0.01 -3.69
N ALA A 2 25.91 -1.24 -3.33
CA ALA A 2 25.04 -2.40 -3.51
C ALA A 2 23.97 -2.43 -2.40
N LEU A 3 22.73 -2.73 -2.75
CA LEU A 3 21.64 -2.94 -1.79
C LEU A 3 21.87 -4.25 -1.02
N ARG A 4 21.35 -4.33 0.21
CA ARG A 4 21.42 -5.57 0.99
C ARG A 4 20.62 -6.68 0.29
N PRO A 5 21.00 -7.97 0.42
CA PRO A 5 20.29 -9.08 -0.24
C PRO A 5 18.79 -9.18 0.11
N CYS A 6 18.39 -8.77 1.32
CA CYS A 6 16.99 -8.73 1.72
C CYS A 6 16.19 -7.60 1.05
N GLN A 7 16.86 -6.53 0.61
CA GLN A 7 16.25 -5.35 -0.01
C GLN A 7 16.27 -5.41 -1.54
N THR A 8 16.82 -6.47 -2.12
CA THR A 8 16.93 -6.63 -3.57
C THR A 8 15.58 -6.96 -4.21
N PHE A 9 14.68 -7.59 -3.45
CA PHE A 9 13.40 -8.08 -3.95
C PHE A 9 12.18 -7.43 -3.27
N ALA A 10 12.34 -6.78 -2.13
CA ALA A 10 11.27 -6.13 -1.38
C ALA A 10 11.81 -4.99 -0.50
N PHE A 11 10.95 -4.05 -0.12
CA PHE A 11 11.27 -2.99 0.82
C PHE A 11 11.04 -3.46 2.26
N THR A 12 11.76 -2.84 3.20
CA THR A 12 11.44 -2.99 4.62
C THR A 12 10.15 -2.23 4.97
N PRO A 13 9.39 -2.64 6.00
CA PRO A 13 8.19 -1.91 6.41
C PRO A 13 8.44 -0.43 6.68
N SER A 14 9.58 -0.09 7.29
CA SER A 14 9.99 1.29 7.55
C SER A 14 10.23 2.10 6.27
N GLU A 15 10.78 1.48 5.22
CA GLU A 15 10.96 2.15 3.92
C GLU A 15 9.62 2.45 3.26
N ILE A 16 8.64 1.55 3.38
CA ILE A 16 7.30 1.76 2.81
C ILE A 16 6.56 2.85 3.58
N SER A 17 6.64 2.84 4.92
CA SER A 17 6.11 3.94 5.74
C SER A 17 6.76 5.27 5.37
N PHE A 18 8.08 5.30 5.20
CA PHE A 18 8.80 6.50 4.75
C PHE A 18 8.34 6.99 3.37
N ILE A 19 8.09 6.08 2.41
CA ILE A 19 7.51 6.44 1.11
C ILE A 19 6.09 7.00 1.28
N ALA A 20 5.30 6.44 2.21
CA ALA A 20 3.94 6.89 2.48
C ALA A 20 3.88 8.31 3.07
N GLU A 21 4.92 8.74 3.79
CA GLU A 21 5.02 10.08 4.38
C GLU A 21 5.03 11.23 3.36
N PHE A 22 5.33 10.95 2.09
CA PHE A 22 5.25 11.95 1.02
C PHE A 22 3.82 12.19 0.51
N SER A 23 2.85 11.39 0.97
CA SER A 23 1.45 11.54 0.59
C SER A 23 0.90 12.91 1.06
N PRO A 24 0.16 13.63 0.21
CA PRO A 24 -0.46 14.88 0.62
C PRO A 24 -1.62 14.62 1.59
N ILE A 25 -1.71 15.41 2.65
CA ILE A 25 -2.79 15.37 3.64
C ILE A 25 -3.24 16.78 4.02
N GLU A 26 -4.51 16.92 4.39
CA GLU A 26 -5.06 18.18 4.85
C GLU A 26 -4.85 18.36 6.35
N ILE A 27 -4.45 19.56 6.75
CA ILE A 27 -4.31 19.96 8.14
C ILE A 27 -5.04 21.29 8.39
N ILE A 28 -5.40 21.51 9.66
CA ILE A 28 -5.87 22.81 10.15
C ILE A 28 -4.76 23.39 11.05
N PRO A 29 -3.98 24.37 10.57
CA PRO A 29 -2.93 25.00 11.35
C PRO A 29 -3.55 25.85 12.46
N ARG A 30 -2.87 25.88 13.62
CA ARG A 30 -3.22 26.74 14.77
C ARG A 30 -2.40 28.03 14.82
N GLN A 31 -1.33 28.11 14.03
CA GLN A 31 -0.43 29.26 13.98
C GLN A 31 -0.26 29.75 12.53
N THR A 32 -0.07 31.05 12.37
CA THR A 32 0.36 31.65 11.10
C THR A 32 1.81 31.26 10.80
N MET A 33 2.12 31.05 9.52
CA MET A 33 3.46 30.74 9.05
C MET A 33 3.56 31.21 7.60
N ASP A 34 4.68 31.83 7.25
CA ASP A 34 4.93 32.25 5.88
C ASP A 34 5.12 31.06 4.93
N ALA A 35 4.89 31.31 3.64
CA ALA A 35 5.13 30.29 2.62
C ALA A 35 6.61 29.88 2.64
N LEU A 36 6.86 28.57 2.62
CA LEU A 36 8.21 28.02 2.71
C LEU A 36 8.57 27.36 1.37
N PRO A 37 9.46 27.97 0.56
CA PRO A 37 9.97 27.32 -0.63
C PRO A 37 10.98 26.23 -0.25
N LEU A 38 10.65 24.97 -0.50
CA LEU A 38 11.54 23.83 -0.33
C LEU A 38 12.03 23.34 -1.70
N ILE A 39 13.12 22.56 -1.70
CA ILE A 39 13.66 21.92 -2.92
C ILE A 39 12.58 21.05 -3.60
N GLY A 40 11.75 20.37 -2.81
CA GLY A 40 10.68 19.49 -3.29
C GLY A 40 9.35 20.17 -3.60
N GLY A 41 9.26 21.50 -3.48
CA GLY A 41 8.03 22.25 -3.71
C GLY A 41 7.79 23.36 -2.69
N ILE A 42 6.75 24.16 -2.89
CA ILE A 42 6.41 25.28 -2.01
C ILE A 42 5.33 24.83 -1.02
N ILE A 43 5.60 24.97 0.27
CA ILE A 43 4.58 24.85 1.30
C ILE A 43 3.82 26.18 1.36
N PRO A 44 2.49 26.18 1.19
CA PRO A 44 1.70 27.41 1.17
C PRO A 44 1.70 28.09 2.55
N GLN A 45 1.40 29.39 2.54
CA GLN A 45 1.26 30.18 3.78
C GLN A 45 0.13 29.62 4.65
N PHE A 46 0.37 29.51 5.96
CA PHE A 46 -0.65 29.08 6.92
C PHE A 46 -1.44 30.28 7.45
N LYS A 47 -2.77 30.24 7.30
CA LYS A 47 -3.70 31.23 7.85
C LYS A 47 -4.77 30.53 8.69
N PRO A 48 -4.55 30.34 10.00
CA PRO A 48 -5.53 29.69 10.86
C PRO A 48 -6.91 30.36 10.80
N PRO A 49 -8.04 29.61 10.79
CA PRO A 49 -8.16 28.15 10.76
C PRO A 49 -8.43 27.59 9.34
N SER A 50 -7.76 28.11 8.29
CA SER A 50 -7.95 27.61 6.92
C SER A 50 -7.33 26.23 6.74
N ARG A 51 -8.01 25.34 6.01
CA ARG A 51 -7.44 24.05 5.61
C ARG A 51 -6.25 24.25 4.67
N VAL A 52 -5.18 23.48 4.89
CA VAL A 52 -3.98 23.52 4.07
C VAL A 52 -3.51 22.11 3.77
N THR A 53 -3.17 21.83 2.52
CA THR A 53 -2.58 20.55 2.11
C THR A 53 -1.06 20.61 2.27
N VAL A 54 -0.51 19.66 3.03
CA VAL A 54 0.94 19.50 3.23
C VAL A 54 1.31 18.02 3.10
N PRO A 55 2.59 17.68 2.86
CA PRO A 55 3.03 16.29 2.97
C PRO A 55 2.82 15.72 4.37
N LEU A 56 2.55 14.42 4.47
CA LEU A 56 2.28 13.73 5.73
C LEU A 56 3.43 13.86 6.74
N TRP A 57 4.70 13.79 6.33
CA TRP A 57 5.84 14.03 7.23
C TRP A 57 5.77 15.41 7.92
N MET A 58 5.33 16.45 7.19
CA MET A 58 5.20 17.80 7.73
C MET A 58 3.99 17.88 8.67
N ALA A 59 2.88 17.24 8.31
CA ALA A 59 1.71 17.15 9.18
C ALA A 59 2.05 16.50 10.53
N ILE A 60 2.79 15.40 10.52
CA ILE A 60 3.28 14.71 11.73
C ILE A 60 4.14 15.65 12.58
N PHE A 61 5.09 16.34 11.94
CA PHE A 61 5.99 17.27 12.62
C PHE A 61 5.21 18.40 13.33
N LEU A 62 4.25 19.02 12.62
CA LEU A 62 3.41 20.09 13.17
C LEU A 62 2.47 19.59 14.27
N LYS A 63 1.91 18.38 14.13
CA LYS A 63 1.03 17.75 15.13
C LYS A 63 1.79 17.44 16.43
N ARG A 64 3.01 16.89 16.34
CA ARG A 64 3.89 16.65 17.51
C ARG A 64 4.25 17.95 18.25
N GLN A 65 4.36 19.07 17.52
CA GLN A 65 4.56 20.40 18.10
C GLN A 65 3.26 21.06 18.61
N LYS A 66 2.10 20.40 18.49
CA LYS A 66 0.77 20.95 18.82
C LYS A 66 0.41 22.22 18.03
N ARG A 67 0.95 22.36 16.81
CA ARG A 67 0.78 23.54 15.93
C ARG A 67 -0.26 23.33 14.83
N ALA A 68 -0.75 22.12 14.64
CA ALA A 68 -1.82 21.80 13.70
C ALA A 68 -2.63 20.61 14.21
N ASN A 69 -3.89 20.55 13.80
CA ASN A 69 -4.70 19.33 13.85
C ASN A 69 -4.69 18.69 12.47
N ILE A 70 -4.58 17.38 12.42
CA ILE A 70 -4.64 16.63 11.16
C ILE A 70 -6.10 16.36 10.84
N LEU A 71 -6.51 16.60 9.59
CA LEU A 71 -7.83 16.16 9.14
C LEU A 71 -7.69 14.74 8.60
N PRO A 72 -8.37 13.73 9.18
CA PRO A 72 -8.31 12.38 8.66
C PRO A 72 -8.87 12.35 7.22
N PRO A 73 -8.26 11.58 6.30
CA PRO A 73 -8.81 11.40 4.96
C PRO A 73 -10.23 10.82 5.00
N SER A 74 -11.08 11.19 4.05
CA SER A 74 -12.49 10.78 4.02
C SER A 74 -12.71 9.26 3.95
N TRP A 75 -11.76 8.51 3.39
CA TRP A 75 -11.79 7.05 3.34
C TRP A 75 -11.43 6.39 4.68
N LEU A 76 -10.82 7.13 5.61
CA LEU A 76 -10.41 6.67 6.94
C LEU A 76 -11.48 7.03 7.99
N SER A 77 -12.74 6.81 7.65
CA SER A 77 -13.88 6.93 8.56
C SER A 77 -14.44 5.54 8.85
N GLN A 78 -15.17 5.41 9.96
CA GLN A 78 -15.86 4.16 10.30
C GLN A 78 -16.77 3.70 9.14
N GLU A 79 -17.65 4.59 8.68
CA GLU A 79 -18.63 4.31 7.63
C GLU A 79 -17.96 3.86 6.33
N ALA A 80 -16.86 4.51 5.93
CA ALA A 80 -16.14 4.14 4.73
C ALA A 80 -15.46 2.77 4.87
N LEU A 81 -14.80 2.51 6.00
CA LEU A 81 -14.12 1.23 6.24
C LEU A 81 -15.09 0.04 6.34
N GLU A 82 -16.24 0.22 6.99
CA GLU A 82 -17.31 -0.78 6.99
C GLU A 82 -17.80 -1.07 5.56
N GLY A 83 -18.01 -0.03 4.76
CA GLY A 83 -18.38 -0.17 3.34
C GLY A 83 -17.33 -0.91 2.51
N PHE A 84 -16.05 -0.63 2.73
CA PHE A 84 -14.95 -1.35 2.06
C PHE A 84 -14.92 -2.82 2.47
N LEU A 85 -15.07 -3.12 3.76
CA LEU A 85 -15.08 -4.48 4.28
C LEU A 85 -16.29 -5.29 3.76
N GLU A 86 -17.48 -4.69 3.71
CA GLU A 86 -18.64 -5.32 3.08
C GLU A 86 -18.41 -5.62 1.60
N THR A 87 -17.83 -4.66 0.87
CA THR A 87 -17.48 -4.85 -0.54
C THR A 87 -16.47 -5.97 -0.70
N GLU A 88 -15.49 -6.05 0.20
CA GLU A 88 -14.48 -7.09 0.23
C GLU A 88 -15.12 -8.47 0.46
N HIS A 89 -16.14 -8.60 1.32
CA HIS A 89 -16.84 -9.88 1.48
C HIS A 89 -17.77 -10.25 0.31
N LYS A 90 -18.37 -9.26 -0.37
CA LYS A 90 -19.30 -9.49 -1.48
C LYS A 90 -18.59 -9.82 -2.79
N VAL A 91 -17.44 -9.18 -3.05
CA VAL A 91 -16.67 -9.35 -4.29
C VAL A 91 -15.76 -10.56 -4.14
N GLU A 92 -16.13 -11.70 -4.75
CA GLU A 92 -15.28 -12.89 -4.76
C GLU A 92 -13.99 -12.66 -5.56
N ASN A 93 -14.12 -12.04 -6.75
CA ASN A 93 -13.00 -11.79 -7.65
C ASN A 93 -12.56 -10.33 -7.61
N GLY A 94 -11.44 -10.08 -6.92
CA GLY A 94 -10.81 -8.77 -6.84
C GLY A 94 -10.96 -8.09 -5.48
N PHE A 95 -10.50 -6.84 -5.44
CA PHE A 95 -10.31 -6.07 -4.23
C PHE A 95 -11.06 -4.75 -4.30
N SER A 96 -11.56 -4.29 -3.15
CA SER A 96 -12.13 -2.95 -3.02
C SER A 96 -11.11 -1.86 -3.40
N ALA A 97 -11.59 -0.79 -4.03
CA ALA A 97 -10.75 0.30 -4.53
C ALA A 97 -10.28 1.23 -3.39
N LEU A 98 -9.22 0.81 -2.72
CA LEU A 98 -8.56 1.58 -1.66
C LEU A 98 -7.37 2.38 -2.21
N PRO A 99 -7.00 3.50 -1.56
CA PRO A 99 -5.75 4.19 -1.88
C PRO A 99 -4.55 3.25 -1.74
N LEU A 100 -3.57 3.36 -2.64
CA LEU A 100 -2.41 2.47 -2.68
C LEU A 100 -1.68 2.33 -1.33
N ARG A 101 -1.63 3.38 -0.51
CA ARG A 101 -0.92 3.40 0.78
C ARG A 101 -1.87 3.50 1.98
N TRP A 102 -3.05 2.90 1.86
CA TRP A 102 -4.11 2.99 2.87
C TRP A 102 -3.64 2.49 4.25
N PHE A 103 -2.86 1.42 4.29
CA PHE A 103 -2.45 0.79 5.55
C PHE A 103 -1.36 1.59 6.26
N GLU A 104 -0.38 2.10 5.52
CA GLU A 104 0.73 2.86 6.07
C GLU A 104 0.27 4.24 6.54
N ILE A 105 -0.55 4.92 5.73
CA ILE A 105 -1.11 6.23 6.11
C ILE A 105 -1.99 6.06 7.36
N SER A 106 -2.87 5.06 7.39
CA SER A 106 -3.75 4.85 8.55
C SER A 106 -2.98 4.50 9.82
N SER A 107 -1.96 3.64 9.73
CA SER A 107 -1.10 3.30 10.88
C SER A 107 -0.39 4.53 11.44
N ILE A 108 0.20 5.37 10.57
CA ILE A 108 0.90 6.59 10.98
C ILE A 108 -0.05 7.59 11.63
N LEU A 109 -1.25 7.79 11.06
CA LEU A 109 -2.24 8.72 11.59
C LEU A 109 -2.81 8.27 12.93
N LEU A 110 -3.11 6.99 13.08
CA LEU A 110 -3.60 6.42 14.34
C LEU A 110 -2.54 6.42 15.44
N GLU A 111 -1.25 6.48 15.10
CA GLU A 111 -0.18 6.62 16.09
C GLU A 111 -0.02 8.07 16.56
N VAL A 112 -0.06 9.03 15.63
CA VAL A 112 0.30 10.43 15.92
C VAL A 112 -0.90 11.33 16.23
N ALA A 113 -2.05 11.05 15.63
CA ALA A 113 -3.23 11.92 15.63
C ALA A 113 -4.52 11.17 15.97
N SER A 114 -4.44 10.14 16.83
CA SER A 114 -5.64 9.44 17.31
C SER A 114 -6.64 10.33 18.03
N ASP A 115 -6.19 11.47 18.55
CA ASP A 115 -7.02 12.49 19.21
C ASP A 115 -7.80 13.38 18.23
N ASP A 116 -7.43 13.40 16.95
CA ASP A 116 -8.14 14.15 15.90
C ASP A 116 -9.21 13.28 15.17
N MET A 117 -9.39 12.02 15.60
CA MET A 117 -10.25 11.04 14.92
C MET A 117 -11.41 10.59 15.80
N ASP A 118 -12.56 10.36 15.18
CA ASP A 118 -13.71 9.77 15.85
C ASP A 118 -13.51 8.25 16.03
N GLN A 119 -13.59 7.77 17.26
CA GLN A 119 -13.50 6.33 17.60
C GLN A 119 -12.26 5.60 17.04
N PRO A 120 -11.03 6.00 17.43
CA PRO A 120 -9.79 5.44 16.87
C PRO A 120 -9.63 3.93 17.08
N GLU A 121 -10.14 3.38 18.18
CA GLU A 121 -10.05 1.93 18.45
C GLU A 121 -10.92 1.10 17.49
N LEU A 122 -12.09 1.61 17.11
CA LEU A 122 -12.94 0.94 16.14
C LEU A 122 -12.28 0.95 14.76
N ILE A 123 -11.69 2.08 14.36
CA ILE A 123 -10.93 2.20 13.11
C ILE A 123 -9.77 1.18 13.09
N ARG A 124 -9.02 1.04 14.18
CA ARG A 124 -7.93 0.03 14.28
C ARG A 124 -8.44 -1.40 14.11
N ARG A 125 -9.61 -1.72 14.65
CA ARG A 125 -10.24 -3.03 14.47
C ARG A 125 -10.65 -3.25 13.02
N LEU A 126 -11.37 -2.30 12.42
CA LEU A 126 -11.82 -2.41 11.03
C LEU A 126 -10.67 -2.55 10.04
N LEU A 127 -9.57 -1.79 10.23
CA LEU A 127 -8.37 -1.91 9.40
C LEU A 127 -7.70 -3.29 9.52
N ARG A 128 -7.72 -3.88 10.71
CA ARG A 128 -7.19 -5.23 10.95
C ARG A 128 -8.06 -6.27 10.24
N ASP A 129 -9.37 -6.22 10.45
CA ASP A 129 -10.33 -7.13 9.83
C ASP A 129 -10.25 -7.05 8.29
N LEU A 130 -10.11 -5.82 7.75
CA LEU A 130 -9.91 -5.58 6.32
C LEU A 130 -8.59 -6.17 5.81
N ARG A 131 -7.47 -5.95 6.52
CA ARG A 131 -6.16 -6.53 6.16
C ARG A 131 -6.19 -8.06 6.18
N GLU A 132 -6.79 -8.66 7.20
CA GLU A 132 -6.90 -10.11 7.33
C GLU A 132 -7.73 -10.71 6.19
N THR A 133 -8.88 -10.10 5.88
CA THR A 133 -9.74 -10.52 4.77
C THR A 133 -9.01 -10.45 3.43
N ARG A 134 -8.30 -9.34 3.17
CA ARG A 134 -7.53 -9.14 1.93
C ARG A 134 -6.35 -10.09 1.83
N GLN A 135 -5.62 -10.34 2.93
CA GLN A 135 -4.54 -11.33 2.96
C GLN A 135 -5.04 -12.76 2.68
N GLY A 136 -6.24 -13.12 3.16
CA GLY A 136 -6.90 -14.38 2.83
C GLY A 136 -7.11 -14.52 1.33
N LYS A 137 -7.78 -13.53 0.71
CA LYS A 137 -7.99 -13.51 -0.74
C LYS A 137 -6.71 -13.51 -1.55
N ILE A 138 -5.68 -12.79 -1.11
CA ILE A 138 -4.38 -12.77 -1.77
C ILE A 138 -3.80 -14.19 -1.79
N ARG A 139 -3.88 -14.92 -0.67
CA ARG A 139 -3.40 -16.31 -0.58
C ARG A 139 -4.18 -17.23 -1.52
N ASP A 140 -5.50 -17.08 -1.57
CA ASP A 140 -6.35 -17.87 -2.46
C ASP A 140 -6.03 -17.58 -3.94
N GLY A 141 -5.82 -16.30 -4.28
CA GLY A 141 -5.39 -15.87 -5.62
C GLY A 141 -3.98 -16.33 -6.00
N LEU A 142 -3.08 -16.51 -5.02
CA LEU A 142 -1.78 -17.13 -5.26
C LEU A 142 -1.88 -18.66 -5.46
N GLY A 143 -2.99 -19.29 -5.06
CA GLY A 143 -3.24 -20.71 -5.33
C GLY A 143 -3.55 -20.99 -6.81
N SER A 144 -4.04 -19.99 -7.55
CA SER A 144 -4.42 -20.11 -8.96
C SER A 144 -3.35 -19.54 -9.93
N LEU A 145 -2.09 -19.47 -9.49
CA LEU A 145 -0.98 -19.00 -10.30
C LEU A 145 -0.76 -19.86 -11.55
N ASN A 146 -0.89 -19.22 -12.72
CA ASN A 146 -0.55 -19.79 -14.02
C ASN A 146 0.68 -19.08 -14.61
N GLU A 147 1.31 -19.70 -15.61
CA GLU A 147 2.51 -19.18 -16.28
C GLU A 147 2.30 -17.84 -17.02
N THR A 148 1.09 -17.56 -17.47
CA THR A 148 0.86 -16.49 -18.44
C THR A 148 0.37 -15.19 -17.82
N HIS A 149 -0.55 -15.26 -16.85
CA HIS A 149 -1.19 -14.08 -16.31
C HIS A 149 -1.77 -14.30 -14.91
N LEU A 150 -1.55 -13.32 -14.03
CA LEU A 150 -2.28 -13.15 -12.78
C LEU A 150 -2.80 -11.72 -12.71
N GLN A 151 -4.12 -11.57 -12.55
CA GLN A 151 -4.77 -10.26 -12.37
C GLN A 151 -5.10 -10.04 -10.90
N MET A 152 -4.52 -9.00 -10.29
CA MET A 152 -4.85 -8.55 -8.93
C MET A 152 -4.86 -7.02 -8.88
N ASP A 153 -6.00 -6.44 -9.22
CA ASP A 153 -6.18 -4.99 -9.20
C ASP A 153 -6.44 -4.48 -7.79
N ASN A 154 -6.17 -3.21 -7.54
CA ASN A 154 -6.44 -2.51 -6.27
C ASN A 154 -5.71 -3.08 -5.04
N LEU A 155 -4.55 -3.70 -5.20
CA LEU A 155 -3.68 -4.07 -4.08
C LEU A 155 -2.98 -2.84 -3.47
N GLY A 156 -2.79 -2.88 -2.15
CA GLY A 156 -2.02 -1.89 -1.40
C GLY A 156 -0.51 -2.11 -1.49
N SER A 157 0.27 -1.06 -1.22
CA SER A 157 1.73 -1.08 -1.28
C SER A 157 2.32 -2.09 -0.29
N MET A 158 1.86 -2.11 0.97
CA MET A 158 2.25 -3.11 1.96
C MET A 158 1.92 -4.53 1.49
N GLU A 159 0.71 -4.74 0.97
CA GLU A 159 0.23 -6.05 0.50
C GLU A 159 1.10 -6.58 -0.65
N ILE A 160 1.37 -5.73 -1.65
CA ILE A 160 2.27 -6.04 -2.76
C ILE A 160 3.65 -6.38 -2.22
N ASN A 161 4.17 -5.62 -1.26
CA ASN A 161 5.50 -5.84 -0.74
C ASN A 161 5.63 -7.17 0.02
N GLU A 162 4.60 -7.58 0.76
CA GLU A 162 4.57 -8.86 1.48
C GLU A 162 4.62 -10.05 0.52
N ILE A 163 3.94 -9.99 -0.62
CA ILE A 163 3.91 -11.10 -1.59
C ILE A 163 5.07 -11.08 -2.59
N ARG A 164 5.69 -9.90 -2.82
CA ARG A 164 6.64 -9.65 -3.91
C ARG A 164 7.76 -10.69 -3.99
N SER A 165 8.41 -10.98 -2.87
CA SER A 165 9.57 -11.89 -2.87
C SER A 165 9.19 -13.33 -3.13
N PHE A 166 8.00 -13.77 -2.69
CA PHE A 166 7.50 -15.11 -2.97
C PHE A 166 7.07 -15.22 -4.43
N PHE A 167 6.20 -14.30 -4.87
CA PHE A 167 5.64 -14.29 -6.21
C PHE A 167 6.72 -14.24 -7.28
N ALA A 168 7.70 -13.32 -7.18
CA ALA A 168 8.77 -13.19 -8.16
C ALA A 168 9.58 -14.50 -8.31
N LYS A 169 9.94 -15.14 -7.20
CA LYS A 169 10.72 -16.39 -7.21
C LYS A 169 9.92 -17.55 -7.78
N SER A 170 8.68 -17.72 -7.36
CA SER A 170 7.81 -18.79 -7.84
C SER A 170 7.56 -18.65 -9.34
N MET A 171 7.32 -17.42 -9.81
CA MET A 171 7.10 -17.14 -11.22
C MET A 171 8.34 -17.41 -12.08
N ASP A 172 9.52 -17.01 -11.60
CA ASP A 172 10.79 -17.34 -12.26
C ASP A 172 10.98 -18.85 -12.41
N GLN A 173 10.58 -19.65 -11.40
CA GLN A 173 10.63 -21.12 -11.50
C GLN A 173 9.60 -21.68 -12.48
N ILE A 174 8.34 -21.21 -12.43
CA ILE A 174 7.28 -21.66 -13.35
C ILE A 174 7.70 -21.40 -14.80
N ARG A 175 8.21 -20.19 -15.08
CA ARG A 175 8.71 -19.81 -16.42
C ARG A 175 9.95 -20.61 -16.85
N ARG A 176 10.81 -20.98 -15.91
CA ARG A 176 11.97 -21.83 -16.21
C ARG A 176 11.54 -23.26 -16.56
N LEU A 177 10.54 -23.80 -15.88
CA LEU A 177 10.03 -25.15 -16.19
C LEU A 177 9.30 -25.18 -17.52
N SER A 178 8.52 -24.14 -17.83
CA SER A 178 7.80 -24.10 -19.11
C SER A 178 8.73 -23.98 -20.31
N THR A 179 9.78 -23.14 -20.22
CA THR A 179 10.80 -23.03 -21.27
C THR A 179 11.52 -24.36 -21.50
N LEU A 180 11.90 -25.06 -20.44
CA LEU A 180 12.52 -26.39 -20.56
C LEU A 180 11.58 -27.45 -21.13
N ASN A 181 10.28 -27.38 -20.81
CA ASN A 181 9.30 -28.30 -21.39
C ASN A 181 9.13 -28.07 -22.89
N ALA A 182 9.06 -26.80 -23.33
CA ALA A 182 9.00 -26.47 -24.75
C ALA A 182 10.26 -26.97 -25.50
N ASP A 183 11.45 -26.77 -24.94
CA ASP A 183 12.70 -27.26 -25.53
C ASP A 183 12.71 -28.80 -25.66
N ASN A 184 12.15 -29.53 -24.69
CA ASN A 184 12.07 -31.00 -24.73
C ASN A 184 11.05 -31.52 -25.76
N GLU A 185 9.93 -30.82 -25.94
CA GLU A 185 8.93 -31.15 -26.97
C GLU A 185 9.55 -30.98 -28.36
N ASP A 186 10.26 -29.87 -28.61
CA ASP A 186 10.96 -29.62 -29.88
C ASP A 186 12.03 -30.69 -30.19
N MET A 187 12.77 -31.16 -29.19
CA MET A 187 13.80 -32.20 -29.37
C MET A 187 13.20 -33.57 -29.71
N ASN A 188 12.10 -33.96 -29.06
CA ASN A 188 11.41 -35.22 -29.36
C ASN A 188 10.81 -35.22 -30.77
N GLU A 189 10.25 -34.08 -31.22
CA GLU A 189 9.71 -33.95 -32.57
C GLU A 189 10.80 -34.04 -33.65
N MET A 190 12.04 -33.61 -33.36
CA MET A 190 13.17 -33.76 -34.27
C MET A 190 13.67 -35.21 -34.36
N GLU A 191 13.65 -35.96 -33.25
CA GLU A 191 14.02 -37.38 -33.22
C GLU A 191 13.00 -38.24 -33.99
N ASP A 192 11.69 -38.02 -33.81
CA ASP A 192 10.63 -38.75 -34.53
C ASP A 192 10.62 -38.47 -36.06
N GLN A 193 11.14 -37.33 -36.51
CA GLN A 193 11.25 -37.01 -37.95
C GLN A 193 12.51 -37.57 -38.61
N SER A 194 13.46 -38.10 -37.83
CA SER A 194 14.72 -38.64 -38.33
C SER A 194 14.83 -40.17 -38.30
N GLU A 195 13.79 -40.87 -37.79
CA GLU A 195 13.54 -42.31 -37.99
C GLU A 195 12.63 -42.60 -39.21
#